data_AF-A0A6M5YM89-F1
#
_entry.id   AF-A0A6M5YM89-F1
#
_cell.length_a   1.000
_cell.length_b   1.000
_cell.length_c   1.000
_cell.angle_alpha   90.00
_cell.angle_beta   90.00
_cell.angle_gamma   90.00
#
_symmetry.space_group_name_H-M   'P 1'
#
loop_
_entity.id
_entity.type
_entity.pdbx_description
1 polymer ?
#
loop_
_entity_poly.entity_id
_entity_poly.type
_entity_poly.pdbx_seq_one_letter_code
_entity_poly.pdbx_strand_id
1 'polypeptide(L)'
;MARRWVFVVALVGGFLGLVGCGKNAPVATGPQGTFDQHCAQCHAQAGQPGGPGVGGSRGPNLAKIGAEPGHTAEYLAAYIRDPRSAKPGAKLMPAFGDKLSDAQIQELAEWLAAKK
;
A
#
# COMPACT_ATOMS: atom_id res chain seq x y z
N MET A 1 58.27 3.17 -19.33
CA MET A 1 57.70 3.68 -20.59
C MET A 1 56.24 4.03 -20.36
N ALA A 2 55.94 5.32 -20.38
CA ALA A 2 54.60 5.88 -20.23
C ALA A 2 53.98 6.10 -21.62
N ARG A 3 52.68 5.82 -21.79
CA ARG A 3 51.95 6.30 -22.96
C ARG A 3 50.63 6.92 -22.53
N ARG A 4 50.72 8.22 -22.28
CA ARG A 4 49.63 9.19 -22.23
C ARG A 4 48.82 9.07 -23.52
N TRP A 5 47.54 8.76 -23.39
CA TRP A 5 46.54 9.09 -24.39
C TRP A 5 45.64 10.16 -23.78
N VAL A 6 45.96 11.41 -24.13
CA VAL A 6 45.11 12.57 -23.87
C VAL A 6 44.14 12.65 -25.05
N PHE A 7 42.87 12.34 -24.81
CA PHE A 7 41.79 12.77 -25.68
C PHE A 7 41.01 13.86 -24.92
N VAL A 8 41.22 15.09 -25.37
CA VAL A 8 40.35 16.23 -25.09
C VAL A 8 39.34 16.31 -26.23
N VAL A 9 38.06 16.49 -25.91
CA VAL A 9 36.99 17.26 -26.62
C VAL A 9 35.70 16.94 -25.86
N ALA A 10 35.23 17.78 -24.94
CA ALA A 10 34.45 19.01 -25.11
C ALA A 10 32.92 18.78 -25.04
N LEU A 11 32.33 19.38 -23.99
CA LEU A 11 31.03 20.08 -23.93
C LEU A 11 29.84 19.50 -24.72
N VAL A 12 28.90 18.86 -24.01
CA VAL A 12 27.44 19.10 -24.06
C VAL A 12 26.91 18.62 -22.70
N GLY A 13 26.44 19.48 -21.79
CA GLY A 13 25.10 20.05 -21.84
C GLY A 13 24.13 19.13 -21.10
N GLY A 14 23.59 19.58 -19.96
CA GLY A 14 22.52 18.85 -19.28
C GLY A 14 22.59 18.90 -17.76
N PHE A 15 22.36 20.07 -17.19
CA PHE A 15 21.78 20.17 -15.84
C PHE A 15 20.34 19.63 -15.93
N LEU A 16 20.16 18.31 -15.91
CA LEU A 16 18.86 17.71 -15.67
C LEU A 16 18.78 17.36 -14.18
N GLY A 17 18.51 18.41 -13.41
CA GLY A 17 17.98 18.26 -12.07
C GLY A 17 16.64 17.57 -12.16
N LEU A 18 16.63 16.26 -11.96
CA LEU A 18 15.49 15.56 -11.38
C LEU A 18 15.85 15.28 -9.94
N VAL A 19 15.79 16.34 -9.13
CA VAL A 19 15.45 16.23 -7.72
C VAL A 19 14.02 15.69 -7.68
N GLY A 20 13.89 14.38 -7.83
CA GLY A 20 12.71 13.65 -7.41
C GLY A 20 12.69 13.66 -5.90
N CYS A 21 12.10 14.71 -5.33
CA CYS A 21 11.68 14.71 -3.93
C CYS A 21 10.44 13.80 -3.82
N GLY A 22 10.66 12.50 -3.96
CA GLY A 22 9.71 11.45 -3.63
C GLY A 22 10.27 10.72 -2.43
N LYS A 23 9.77 11.07 -1.24
CA LYS A 23 10.18 10.52 0.05
C LYS A 23 10.23 9.00 -0.03
N ASN A 24 11.43 8.43 -0.04
CA ASN A 24 11.65 7.01 0.24
C ASN A 24 11.39 6.81 1.74
N ALA A 25 10.12 6.90 2.15
CA ALA A 25 9.70 6.13 3.31
C ALA A 25 10.00 4.67 2.98
N PRO A 26 10.49 3.85 3.93
CA PRO A 26 10.52 2.41 3.73
C PRO A 26 9.06 1.97 3.54
N VAL A 27 8.63 1.91 2.29
CA VAL A 27 7.38 1.27 1.88
C VAL A 27 7.57 -0.16 2.37
N ALA A 28 6.81 -0.56 3.39
CA ALA A 28 6.62 -1.98 3.67
C ALA A 28 6.39 -2.64 2.30
N THR A 29 7.29 -3.51 1.85
CA THR A 29 7.45 -4.17 0.52
C THR A 29 6.32 -4.06 -0.53
N GLY A 30 5.78 -2.87 -0.79
CA GLY A 30 4.52 -2.63 -1.50
C GLY A 30 3.23 -2.91 -0.69
N PRO A 31 2.05 -2.83 -1.34
CA PRO A 31 0.76 -3.02 -0.67
C PRO A 31 0.59 -4.40 -0.01
N GLN A 32 1.17 -5.47 -0.57
CA GLN A 32 1.19 -6.80 0.05
C GLN A 32 1.98 -6.77 1.38
N GLY A 33 3.16 -6.16 1.42
CA GLY A 33 3.96 -6.06 2.64
C GLY A 33 3.24 -5.26 3.72
N THR A 34 2.58 -4.18 3.33
CA THR A 34 1.72 -3.38 4.22
C THR A 34 0.57 -4.22 4.77
N PHE A 35 -0.09 -5.02 3.93
CA PHE A 35 -1.16 -5.94 4.33
C PHE A 35 -0.65 -6.99 5.33
N ASP A 36 0.50 -7.62 5.06
CA ASP A 36 1.04 -8.67 5.90
C ASP A 36 1.46 -8.13 7.29
N GLN A 37 1.96 -6.90 7.37
CA GLN A 37 2.36 -6.26 8.62
C GLN A 37 1.19 -5.78 9.49
N HIS A 38 0.09 -5.32 8.87
CA HIS A 38 -0.94 -4.58 9.59
C HIS A 38 -2.34 -5.21 9.53
N CYS A 39 -2.63 -5.97 8.48
CA CYS A 39 -3.99 -6.44 8.17
C CYS A 39 -4.14 -7.95 8.40
N ALA A 40 -3.12 -8.73 8.03
CA ALA A 40 -3.14 -10.19 8.08
C ALA A 40 -3.33 -10.76 9.51
N GLN A 41 -3.12 -9.94 10.55
CA GLN A 41 -3.38 -10.32 11.94
C GLN A 41 -4.87 -10.58 12.23
N CYS A 42 -5.77 -9.93 11.48
CA CYS A 42 -7.22 -10.02 11.69
C CYS A 42 -8.00 -10.40 10.43
N HIS A 43 -7.40 -10.25 9.24
CA HIS A 43 -8.04 -10.48 7.96
C HIS A 43 -7.33 -11.57 7.19
N ALA A 44 -8.10 -12.56 6.75
CA ALA A 44 -7.59 -13.57 5.83
C ALA A 44 -7.50 -13.06 4.39
N GLN A 45 -6.60 -13.70 3.64
CA GLN A 45 -6.41 -13.54 2.20
C GLN A 45 -6.68 -14.86 1.46
N ALA A 46 -6.64 -14.85 0.13
CA ALA A 46 -6.90 -16.04 -0.68
C ALA A 46 -5.95 -17.19 -0.28
N GLY A 47 -6.51 -18.38 -0.08
CA GLY A 47 -5.74 -19.55 0.36
C GLY A 47 -5.37 -19.56 1.84
N GLN A 48 -5.73 -18.54 2.62
CA GLN A 48 -5.65 -18.57 4.09
C GLN A 48 -7.01 -18.95 4.69
N PRO A 49 -7.04 -19.59 5.87
CA PRO A 49 -8.30 -19.85 6.57
C PRO A 49 -9.02 -18.51 6.76
N GLY A 50 -10.12 -18.31 6.00
CA GLY A 50 -10.79 -17.03 5.73
C GLY A 50 -12.31 -17.13 5.48
N GLY A 51 -13.15 -16.42 6.25
CA GLY A 51 -14.61 -16.33 6.07
C GLY A 51 -15.34 -15.73 7.29
N PRO A 52 -16.64 -15.39 7.17
CA PRO A 52 -17.50 -15.06 8.32
C PRO A 52 -17.63 -16.31 9.19
N GLY A 53 -16.67 -16.49 10.09
CA GLY A 53 -16.50 -17.67 10.93
C GLY A 53 -15.04 -18.09 11.12
N VAL A 54 -14.16 -17.92 10.13
CA VAL A 54 -12.73 -18.26 10.27
C VAL A 54 -11.93 -17.41 9.31
N GLY A 55 -11.29 -16.35 9.78
CA GLY A 55 -10.42 -15.47 8.98
C GLY A 55 -9.40 -14.73 9.83
N GLY A 56 -8.72 -15.46 10.73
CA GLY A 56 -7.84 -14.89 11.74
C GLY A 56 -8.57 -14.27 12.94
N SER A 57 -9.68 -14.90 13.37
CA SER A 57 -10.45 -14.65 14.60
C SER A 57 -11.16 -13.30 14.83
N ARG A 58 -10.91 -12.22 14.06
CA ARG A 58 -11.51 -10.89 14.37
C ARG A 58 -12.10 -10.09 13.20
N GLY A 59 -11.72 -10.35 11.95
CA GLY A 59 -12.19 -9.61 10.77
C GLY A 59 -12.70 -10.51 9.63
N PRO A 60 -13.42 -9.93 8.63
CA PRO A 60 -13.86 -10.66 7.44
C PRO A 60 -12.68 -11.04 6.53
N ASN A 61 -12.92 -12.04 5.67
CA ASN A 61 -12.00 -12.43 4.60
C ASN A 61 -11.96 -11.35 3.51
N LEU A 62 -10.76 -10.92 3.12
CA LEU A 62 -10.55 -9.88 2.10
C LEU A 62 -10.07 -10.43 0.76
N ALA A 63 -10.07 -11.76 0.57
CA ALA A 63 -9.62 -12.43 -0.65
C ALA A 63 -10.31 -11.93 -1.92
N LYS A 64 -11.57 -11.47 -1.82
CA LYS A 64 -12.40 -11.00 -2.94
C LYS A 64 -13.13 -9.69 -2.65
N ILE A 65 -12.58 -8.86 -1.76
CA ILE A 65 -13.26 -7.64 -1.30
C ILE A 65 -13.57 -6.68 -2.46
N GLY A 66 -12.75 -6.65 -3.51
CA GLY A 66 -12.98 -5.85 -4.71
C GLY A 66 -14.08 -6.35 -5.65
N ALA A 67 -14.61 -7.56 -5.42
CA ALA A 67 -15.84 -8.03 -6.09
C ALA A 67 -17.12 -7.53 -5.42
N GLU A 68 -17.03 -7.05 -4.17
CA GLU A 68 -18.20 -6.53 -3.45
C GLU A 68 -18.61 -5.15 -3.99
N PRO A 69 -19.89 -4.93 -4.32
CA PRO A 69 -20.36 -3.63 -4.80
C PRO A 69 -20.01 -2.50 -3.82
N GLY A 70 -19.49 -1.40 -4.35
CA GLY A 70 -19.13 -0.21 -3.56
C GLY A 70 -17.76 -0.27 -2.86
N HIS A 71 -17.02 -1.38 -2.92
CA HIS A 71 -15.67 -1.49 -2.38
C HIS A 71 -14.62 -0.97 -3.37
N THR A 72 -14.76 0.30 -3.76
CA THR A 72 -13.79 1.00 -4.62
C THR A 72 -12.51 1.34 -3.85
N ALA A 73 -11.44 1.69 -4.55
CA ALA A 73 -10.19 2.10 -3.92
C ALA A 73 -10.41 3.32 -3.00
N GLU A 74 -11.25 4.28 -3.41
CA GLU A 74 -11.57 5.48 -2.63
C GLU A 74 -12.30 5.12 -1.34
N TYR A 75 -13.31 4.25 -1.42
CA TYR A 75 -14.04 3.78 -0.25
C TYR A 75 -13.13 3.02 0.71
N LEU A 76 -12.31 2.11 0.19
CA LEU A 76 -11.38 1.31 0.99
C LEU A 76 -10.32 2.21 1.64
N ALA A 77 -9.79 3.20 0.94
CA ALA A 77 -8.84 4.17 1.50
C ALA A 77 -9.45 4.99 2.63
N ALA A 78 -10.69 5.48 2.45
CA ALA A 78 -11.42 6.18 3.50
C ALA A 78 -11.67 5.27 4.73
N TYR A 79 -12.08 4.02 4.48
CA TYR A 79 -12.34 3.05 5.53
C TYR A 79 -11.06 2.65 6.29
N ILE A 80 -9.93 2.48 5.62
CA ILE A 80 -8.63 2.20 6.25
C ILE A 80 -8.17 3.39 7.10
N ARG A 81 -8.36 4.61 6.60
CA ARG A 81 -7.98 5.83 7.30
C ARG A 81 -8.77 6.01 8.60
N ASP A 82 -10.09 5.93 8.52
CA ASP A 82 -10.99 6.02 9.67
C ASP A 82 -12.24 5.13 9.49
N PRO A 83 -12.20 3.87 9.97
CA PRO A 83 -13.32 2.95 9.85
C PRO A 83 -14.59 3.45 10.55
N ARG A 84 -14.47 4.25 11.61
CA ARG A 84 -15.61 4.70 12.42
C ARG A 84 -16.37 5.84 11.75
N SER A 85 -15.67 6.67 10.98
CA SER A 85 -16.32 7.67 10.12
C SER A 85 -17.18 7.03 9.03
N ALA A 86 -16.69 5.95 8.41
CA ALA A 86 -17.40 5.26 7.34
C ALA A 86 -18.47 4.30 7.86
N LYS A 87 -18.23 3.64 9.00
CA LYS A 87 -19.17 2.73 9.65
C LYS A 87 -19.06 2.89 11.18
N PRO A 88 -19.97 3.61 11.84
CA PRO A 88 -19.92 3.84 13.29
C PRO A 88 -19.85 2.57 14.16
N GLY A 89 -20.31 1.42 13.62
CA GLY A 89 -20.19 0.10 14.26
C GLY A 89 -18.82 -0.57 14.16
N ALA A 90 -17.86 -0.03 13.40
CA ALA A 90 -16.52 -0.60 13.19
C ALA A 90 -15.60 -0.35 14.40
N LYS A 91 -15.92 -0.97 15.54
CA LYS A 91 -15.17 -0.75 16.80
C LYS A 91 -13.85 -1.50 16.87
N LEU A 92 -13.73 -2.63 16.16
CA LEU A 92 -12.61 -3.57 16.26
C LEU A 92 -11.46 -3.27 15.29
N MET A 93 -11.76 -2.68 14.12
CA MET A 93 -10.72 -2.27 13.17
C MET A 93 -10.15 -0.91 13.62
N PRO A 94 -8.83 -0.80 13.85
CA PRO A 94 -8.22 0.46 14.23
C PRO A 94 -8.16 1.42 13.04
N ALA A 95 -8.10 2.72 13.33
CA ALA A 95 -7.76 3.73 12.33
C ALA A 95 -6.26 3.66 12.00
N PHE A 96 -5.93 3.79 10.72
CA PHE A 96 -4.54 3.76 10.24
C PHE A 96 -4.04 5.11 9.73
N GLY A 97 -4.87 6.17 9.74
CA GLY A 97 -4.47 7.51 9.28
C GLY A 97 -3.23 8.08 9.96
N ASP A 98 -2.98 7.72 11.23
CA ASP A 98 -1.78 8.14 11.98
C ASP A 98 -0.62 7.14 11.89
N LYS A 99 -0.82 5.98 11.24
CA LYS A 99 0.14 4.87 11.18
C LYS A 99 0.74 4.67 9.79
N LEU A 100 -0.05 4.96 8.77
CA LEU A 100 0.32 4.82 7.36
C LEU A 100 0.23 6.18 6.69
N SER A 101 1.16 6.46 5.80
CA SER A 101 1.05 7.65 4.95
C SER A 101 -0.14 7.55 4.00
N ASP A 102 -0.64 8.69 3.52
CA ASP A 102 -1.74 8.73 2.55
C ASP A 102 -1.44 7.91 1.29
N ALA A 103 -0.18 7.91 0.84
CA ALA A 103 0.27 7.10 -0.28
C ALA A 103 0.17 5.59 0.00
N GLN A 104 0.63 5.13 1.17
CA GLN A 104 0.53 3.71 1.55
C GLN A 104 -0.93 3.26 1.69
N ILE A 105 -1.80 4.11 2.22
CA ILE A 105 -3.24 3.82 2.34
C ILE A 105 -3.85 3.68 0.93
N GLN A 106 -3.52 4.59 0.02
CA GLN A 106 -4.04 4.57 -1.34
C GLN A 106 -3.56 3.33 -2.11
N GLU A 107 -2.26 3.03 -2.08
CA GLU A 107 -1.69 1.84 -2.72
C GLU A 107 -2.31 0.55 -2.19
N LEU A 108 -2.50 0.45 -0.87
CA LEU A 108 -3.15 -0.70 -0.23
C LEU A 108 -4.62 -0.83 -0.66
N ALA A 109 -5.34 0.29 -0.74
CA ALA A 109 -6.74 0.30 -1.12
C ALA A 109 -6.96 -0.09 -2.59
N GLU A 110 -6.13 0.41 -3.51
CA GLU A 110 -6.14 0.01 -4.92
C GLU A 110 -5.86 -1.48 -5.09
N TRP A 111 -4.86 -1.97 -4.36
CA TRP A 111 -4.50 -3.37 -4.36
C TRP A 111 -5.62 -4.28 -3.83
N LEU A 112 -6.37 -3.85 -2.81
CA LEU A 112 -7.54 -4.56 -2.30
C LEU A 112 -8.73 -4.51 -3.28
N ALA A 113 -8.99 -3.35 -3.90
CA ALA A 113 -10.05 -3.18 -4.89
C ALA A 113 -9.85 -4.04 -6.15
N ALA A 114 -8.59 -4.37 -6.47
CA ALA A 114 -8.26 -5.26 -7.58
C ALA A 114 -8.58 -6.76 -7.32
N LYS A 115 -8.87 -7.15 -6.07
CA LYS A 115 -9.16 -8.54 -5.70
C LYS A 115 -10.62 -8.91 -5.97
N LYS A 116 -10.88 -9.61 -7.07
CA LYS A 116 -12.23 -10.03 -7.51
C LYS A 116 -12.42 -11.55 -7.48
#